data_AF-A0A0J7KZ05-F1
#
_entry.id   AF-A0A0J7KZ05-F1
#
_cell.length_a   1.000
_cell.length_b   1.000
_cell.length_c   1.000
_cell.angle_alpha   90.00
_cell.angle_beta   90.00
_cell.angle_gamma   90.00
#
_symmetry.space_group_name_H-M   'P 1'
#
loop_
_entity.id
_entity.type
_entity.pdbx_description
1 polymer ?
#
loop_
_entity_poly.entity_id
_entity_poly.type
_entity_poly.pdbx_seq_one_letter_code
_entity_poly.pdbx_strand_id
1 'polypeptide(L)'
;MDNERNTPLHVIVGYNKAISDFATLHSIIIDLIEAGAHMDTVNNGGLTPYDVVTTGVAKIILRTQTKLSLTCMAAKAIKAYNLPYYGNVPRSLESFIELHGPGLNQS
;
A
#
# COMPACT_ATOMS: atom_id res chain seq x y z
N MET A 1 -6.74 -3.27 7.16
CA MET A 1 -5.68 -4.22 6.78
C MET A 1 -5.98 -5.55 7.45
N ASP A 2 -5.41 -6.65 6.96
CA ASP A 2 -5.43 -7.93 7.69
C ASP A 2 -4.37 -7.94 8.81
N ASN A 3 -4.18 -9.11 9.45
CA ASN A 3 -3.21 -9.30 10.53
C ASN A 3 -1.75 -9.12 10.09
N GLU A 4 -1.45 -9.27 8.80
CA GLU A 4 -0.11 -9.07 8.23
C GLU A 4 0.08 -7.66 7.68
N ARG A 5 -0.89 -6.76 7.94
CA ARG A 5 -0.95 -5.40 7.37
C ARG A 5 -1.12 -5.37 5.84
N ASN A 6 -1.56 -6.45 5.21
CA ASN A 6 -1.93 -6.41 3.80
C ASN A 6 -3.19 -5.54 3.64
N THR A 7 -3.13 -4.59 2.70
CA THR A 7 -4.30 -3.83 2.24
C THR A 7 -5.08 -4.65 1.21
N PRO A 8 -6.33 -4.27 0.86
CA PRO A 8 -7.05 -4.90 -0.25
C PRO A 8 -6.23 -4.94 -1.55
N LEU A 9 -5.41 -3.90 -1.82
CA LEU A 9 -4.49 -3.89 -2.96
C LEU A 9 -3.42 -4.98 -2.87
N HIS A 10 -2.82 -5.22 -1.70
CA HIS A 10 -1.87 -6.33 -1.54
C HIS A 10 -2.53 -7.68 -1.84
N VAL A 11 -3.75 -7.89 -1.34
CA VAL A 11 -4.47 -9.17 -1.48
C VAL A 11 -4.83 -9.44 -2.94
N ILE A 12 -5.41 -8.47 -3.65
CA ILE A 12 -5.88 -8.69 -5.03
C ILE A 12 -4.72 -8.91 -6.01
N VAL A 13 -3.59 -8.22 -5.83
CA VAL A 13 -2.44 -8.35 -6.75
C VAL A 13 -1.56 -9.55 -6.43
N GLY A 14 -1.61 -10.05 -5.20
CA GLY A 14 -0.99 -11.29 -4.77
C GLY A 14 -1.81 -12.54 -5.10
N TYR A 15 -3.08 -12.39 -5.51
CA TYR A 15 -3.97 -13.50 -5.79
C TYR A 15 -3.47 -14.35 -6.97
N ASN A 16 -3.00 -15.55 -6.66
CA ASN A 16 -2.28 -16.43 -7.58
C ASN A 16 -3.13 -17.53 -8.23
N LYS A 17 -4.41 -17.68 -7.83
CA LYS A 17 -5.30 -18.61 -8.52
C LYS A 17 -5.55 -18.08 -9.92
N ALA A 18 -5.75 -18.98 -10.88
CA ALA A 18 -5.98 -18.61 -12.28
C ALA A 18 -7.16 -17.64 -12.39
N ILE A 19 -6.85 -16.35 -12.50
CA ILE A 19 -7.84 -15.33 -12.81
C ILE A 19 -8.02 -15.38 -14.32
N SER A 20 -9.03 -16.10 -14.78
CA SER A 20 -9.44 -16.10 -16.18
C SER A 20 -10.02 -14.73 -16.59
N ASP A 21 -10.52 -13.97 -15.62
CA ASP A 21 -11.22 -12.70 -15.81
C ASP A 21 -10.32 -11.50 -15.48
N PHE A 22 -9.50 -11.11 -16.46
CA PHE A 22 -8.64 -9.94 -16.38
C PHE A 22 -9.41 -8.62 -16.28
N ALA A 23 -10.65 -8.56 -16.79
CA ALA A 23 -11.48 -7.36 -16.74
C ALA A 23 -11.94 -7.09 -15.30
N THR A 24 -12.34 -8.13 -14.57
CA THR A 24 -12.67 -8.02 -13.15
C THR A 24 -11.45 -7.65 -12.32
N LEU A 25 -10.28 -8.27 -12.56
CA LEU A 25 -9.03 -7.89 -11.88
C LEU A 25 -8.70 -6.41 -12.08
N HIS A 26 -8.77 -5.94 -13.34
CA HIS A 26 -8.53 -4.55 -13.66
C HIS A 26 -9.50 -3.62 -12.93
N SER A 27 -10.79 -3.91 -12.99
CA SER A 27 -11.83 -3.09 -12.35
C SER A 27 -11.61 -2.99 -10.85
N ILE A 28 -11.34 -4.10 -10.16
CA ILE A 28 -11.07 -4.08 -8.71
C ILE A 28 -9.85 -3.22 -8.37
N ILE A 29 -8.75 -3.33 -9.12
CA ILE A 29 -7.53 -2.54 -8.85
C ILE A 29 -7.81 -1.04 -9.06
N ILE A 30 -8.50 -0.69 -10.15
CA ILE A 30 -8.85 0.71 -10.44
C ILE A 30 -9.79 1.27 -9.38
N ASP A 31 -10.86 0.56 -9.04
CA ASP A 31 -11.84 0.99 -8.03
C ASP A 31 -11.17 1.24 -6.67
N LEU A 32 -10.22 0.39 -6.28
CA LEU A 32 -9.45 0.57 -5.05
C LEU A 32 -8.58 1.84 -5.11
N ILE A 33 -7.88 2.07 -6.21
CA ILE A 33 -7.02 3.26 -6.40
C ILE A 33 -7.87 4.54 -6.39
N GLU A 34 -8.99 4.54 -7.10
CA GLU A 34 -9.92 5.68 -7.17
C GLU A 34 -10.60 5.97 -5.83
N ALA A 35 -10.85 4.93 -5.02
CA ALA A 35 -11.31 5.07 -3.64
C ALA A 35 -10.21 5.57 -2.67
N GLY A 36 -8.99 5.83 -3.14
CA GLY A 36 -7.89 6.37 -2.36
C GLY A 36 -6.95 5.32 -1.76
N ALA A 37 -6.94 4.09 -2.28
CA ALA A 37 -5.97 3.10 -1.85
C ALA A 37 -4.54 3.52 -2.22
N HIS A 38 -3.69 3.57 -1.21
CA HIS A 38 -2.29 3.95 -1.33
C HIS A 38 -1.46 2.78 -1.87
N MET A 39 -0.82 3.00 -3.01
CA MET A 39 0.03 2.00 -3.68
C MET A 39 1.41 1.83 -3.02
N ASP A 40 1.75 2.72 -2.11
CA ASP A 40 3.03 2.78 -1.40
C ASP A 40 2.90 2.46 0.10
N THR A 41 1.70 2.06 0.54
CA THR A 41 1.50 1.43 1.85
C THR A 41 2.25 0.11 1.88
N VAL A 42 2.87 -0.19 3.02
CA VAL A 42 3.60 -1.45 3.21
C VAL A 42 2.92 -2.36 4.22
N ASN A 43 3.07 -3.66 4.03
CA ASN A 43 2.67 -4.69 4.99
C ASN A 43 3.69 -4.83 6.15
N ASN A 44 3.52 -5.81 7.03
CA ASN A 44 4.45 -6.06 8.15
C ASN A 44 5.86 -6.39 7.68
N GLY A 45 6.01 -6.97 6.48
CA GLY A 45 7.30 -7.25 5.86
C GLY A 45 7.95 -6.04 5.20
N GLY A 46 7.33 -4.85 5.25
CA GLY A 46 7.81 -3.66 4.56
C GLY A 46 7.62 -3.72 3.03
N LEU A 47 6.82 -4.66 2.52
CA LEU A 47 6.56 -4.84 1.10
C LEU A 47 5.31 -4.05 0.67
N THR A 48 5.36 -3.41 -0.48
CA THR A 48 4.22 -2.72 -1.11
C THR A 48 3.36 -3.70 -1.94
N PRO A 49 2.15 -3.31 -2.39
CA PRO A 49 1.39 -4.09 -3.36
C PRO A 49 2.19 -4.44 -4.62
N TYR A 50 3.07 -3.55 -5.07
CA TYR A 50 3.91 -3.78 -6.24
C TYR A 50 4.97 -4.86 -6.01
N ASP A 51 5.45 -5.00 -4.77
CA ASP A 51 6.48 -5.99 -4.41
C ASP A 51 5.90 -7.41 -4.32
N VAL A 52 4.64 -7.54 -3.89
CA VAL A 52 3.96 -8.84 -3.69
C VAL A 52 3.17 -9.33 -4.92
N VAL A 53 3.22 -8.60 -6.04
CA VAL A 53 2.45 -8.92 -7.24
C VAL A 53 2.88 -10.25 -7.88
N THR A 54 1.91 -11.12 -8.18
CA THR A 54 2.20 -12.46 -8.71
C THR A 54 1.98 -12.60 -10.22
N THR A 55 1.24 -11.66 -10.85
CA THR A 55 0.90 -11.73 -12.28
C THR A 55 1.43 -10.54 -13.08
N GLY A 56 1.83 -10.79 -14.33
CA GLY A 56 2.32 -9.74 -15.23
C GLY A 56 1.28 -8.66 -15.53
N VAL A 57 0.00 -9.04 -15.67
CA VAL A 57 -1.10 -8.09 -15.92
C VAL A 57 -1.30 -7.15 -14.73
N ALA A 58 -1.41 -7.67 -13.50
CA ALA A 58 -1.52 -6.83 -12.31
C ALA A 58 -0.31 -5.89 -12.17
N LYS A 59 0.89 -6.38 -12.47
CA LYS A 59 2.13 -5.57 -12.44
C LYS A 59 2.08 -4.40 -13.42
N ILE A 60 1.57 -4.63 -14.64
CA ILE A 60 1.39 -3.57 -15.64
C ILE A 60 0.37 -2.53 -15.15
N ILE A 61 -0.78 -2.98 -14.64
CA ILE A 61 -1.84 -2.10 -14.14
C ILE A 61 -1.31 -1.22 -13.00
N LEU A 62 -0.62 -1.80 -12.01
CA LEU A 62 -0.04 -1.02 -10.93
C LEU A 62 0.95 0.02 -11.47
N ARG A 63 1.85 -0.38 -12.38
CA ARG A 63 2.86 0.52 -12.93
C ARG A 63 2.25 1.72 -13.66
N THR A 64 1.19 1.52 -14.45
CA THR A 64 0.55 2.59 -15.22
C THR A 64 -0.36 3.50 -14.39
N GLN A 65 -0.83 3.02 -13.25
CA GLN A 65 -1.73 3.78 -12.36
C GLN A 65 -1.02 4.44 -11.17
N THR A 66 0.30 4.25 -11.04
CA THR A 66 1.09 4.83 -9.95
C THR A 66 0.90 6.34 -9.84
N LYS A 67 0.21 6.79 -8.78
CA LYS A 67 0.16 8.19 -8.38
C LYS A 67 0.65 8.30 -6.94
N LEU A 68 1.80 8.93 -6.75
CA LEU A 68 2.38 9.17 -5.44
C LEU A 68 2.19 10.64 -5.05
N SER A 69 1.55 10.87 -3.91
CA SER A 69 1.34 12.22 -3.40
C SER A 69 2.55 12.73 -2.59
N LEU A 70 2.64 14.06 -2.42
CA LEU A 70 3.66 14.66 -1.54
C LEU A 70 3.50 14.24 -0.09
N THR A 71 2.26 14.07 0.39
CA THR A 71 1.99 13.62 1.77
C THR A 71 2.46 12.20 1.99
N CYS A 72 2.28 11.30 1.02
CA CYS A 72 2.85 9.96 1.01
C CYS A 72 4.38 9.99 1.07
N MET A 73 5.02 10.81 0.22
CA MET A 73 6.49 10.94 0.23
C MET A 73 7.01 11.45 1.57
N ALA A 74 6.35 12.43 2.19
CA ALA A 74 6.70 12.93 3.50
C ALA A 74 6.54 11.85 4.59
N ALA A 75 5.44 11.11 4.59
CA ALA A 75 5.21 10.00 5.52
C ALA A 75 6.29 8.91 5.39
N LYS A 76 6.66 8.55 4.16
CA LYS A 76 7.76 7.60 3.90
C LYS A 76 9.09 8.11 4.44
N ALA A 77 9.41 9.39 4.25
CA ALA A 77 10.62 9.98 4.79
C ALA A 77 10.64 9.93 6.33
N ILE A 78 9.52 10.27 6.98
CA ILE A 78 9.39 10.18 8.44
C ILE A 78 9.68 8.76 8.94
N LYS A 79 9.10 7.73 8.30
CA LYS A 79 9.32 6.33 8.68
C LYS A 79 10.74 5.86 8.35
N ALA A 80 11.30 6.24 7.21
CA ALA A 80 12.65 5.83 6.79
C ALA A 80 13.76 6.39 7.68
N TYR A 81 13.61 7.62 8.18
CA TYR A 81 14.59 8.28 9.05
C TYR A 81 14.23 8.22 10.54
N ASN A 82 13.18 7.47 10.91
CA ASN A 82 12.68 7.33 12.28
C ASN A 82 12.47 8.69 12.99
N LEU A 83 11.89 9.66 12.27
CA LEU A 83 11.64 10.99 12.80
C LEU A 83 10.47 10.96 13.80
N PRO A 84 10.53 11.69 14.92
CA PRO A 84 9.44 11.74 15.88
C PRO A 84 8.26 12.57 15.33
N TYR A 85 7.09 11.96 15.19
CA TYR A 85 5.86 12.64 14.75
C TYR A 85 4.70 12.58 15.74
N TYR A 86 4.68 11.60 16.64
CA TYR A 86 3.65 11.49 17.67
C TYR A 86 3.58 12.74 18.54
N GLY A 87 2.40 13.34 18.67
CA GLY A 87 2.17 14.61 19.37
C GLY A 87 2.69 15.86 18.65
N ASN A 88 3.40 15.71 17.53
CA ASN A 88 3.95 16.81 16.72
C ASN A 88 3.12 17.10 15.47
N VAL A 89 2.21 16.19 15.11
CA VAL A 89 1.28 16.35 13.99
C VAL A 89 -0.17 16.11 14.46
N PRO A 90 -1.18 16.59 13.71
CA PRO A 90 -2.57 16.20 13.96
C PRO A 90 -2.73 14.68 14.06
N ARG A 91 -3.53 14.20 15.02
CA ARG A 91 -3.72 12.77 15.29
C ARG A 91 -4.11 11.95 14.05
N SER A 92 -4.88 12.53 13.14
CA SER A 92 -5.24 11.89 11.86
C SER A 92 -4.03 11.61 10.96
N LEU A 93 -2.98 12.43 11.03
CA LEU A 93 -1.75 12.24 10.29
C LEU A 93 -0.82 11.21 10.94
N GLU A 94 -0.89 10.99 12.26
CA GLU A 94 -0.12 9.93 12.90
C GLU A 94 -0.49 8.56 12.32
N SER A 95 -1.80 8.26 12.23
CA SER A 95 -2.28 7.03 11.61
C SER A 95 -1.93 6.94 10.12
N PHE A 96 -1.94 8.07 9.40
CA PHE A 96 -1.53 8.13 7.99
C PHE A 96 -0.04 7.79 7.81
N ILE A 97 0.83 8.37 8.66
CA ILE A 97 2.28 8.13 8.62
C ILE A 97 2.58 6.65 8.89
N GLU A 98 1.85 6.03 9.83
CA GLU A 98 2.02 4.60 10.13
C GLU A 98 1.76 3.66 8.94
N LEU A 99 0.89 4.04 8.00
CA LEU A 99 0.65 3.25 6.78
C LEU A 99 1.90 3.10 5.90
N HIS A 100 2.83 4.04 5.99
CA HIS A 100 3.97 4.18 5.07
C HIS A 100 5.28 3.62 5.63
N GLY A 101 5.21 2.78 6.66
CA GLY A 101 6.32 1.99 7.16
C GLY A 101 5.82 0.68 7.80
N PRO A 102 6.72 -0.31 7.97
CA PRO A 102 6.36 -1.56 8.63
C PRO A 102 5.81 -1.25 10.03
N GLY A 103 4.91 -2.11 10.52
CA GLY A 103 4.39 -1.99 11.87
C GLY A 103 5.56 -1.91 12.83
N LEU A 104 5.47 -1.04 13.84
CA LEU A 104 6.40 -1.14 14.96
C LEU A 104 6.29 -2.58 15.46
N ASN A 105 7.38 -3.34 15.37
CA ASN A 105 7.54 -4.53 16.19
C ASN A 105 7.29 -4.02 17.61
N GLN A 106 6.15 -4.40 18.19
CA GLN A 106 5.93 -4.28 19.62
C GLN A 106 6.94 -5.26 20.22
N SER A 107 8.14 -4.74 20.50
CA SER A 107 9.18 -5.42 21.25
C SER A 107 8.67 -5.80 22.63
#